data_AF-A0A1J8Q6Y2-F1
#
_entry.id   AF-A0A1J8Q6Y2-F1
#
_cell.length_a   1.000
_cell.length_b   1.000
_cell.length_c   1.000
_cell.angle_alpha   90.00
_cell.angle_beta   90.00
_cell.angle_gamma   90.00
#
_symmetry.space_group_name_H-M   'P 1'
#
loop_
_entity.id
_entity.type
_entity.pdbx_description
1 polymer ?
#
loop_
_entity_poly.entity_id
_entity_poly.type
_entity_poly.pdbx_seq_one_letter_code
_entity_poly.pdbx_strand_id
1 'polypeptide(L)'
;MISDAEQYAESDKACHDLIEELNRGESICTDTEKAMNEFKDQLDATEKEKVMKLVGELHELAAKGQAGKGSVTANQIWEKIKETQQASLGLFQKVYKKCNAENTSSESTLRW
;
A
#
# COMPACT_ATOMS: atom_id res chain seq x y z
N MET A 1 -16.35 26.05 -28.89
CA MET A 1 -16.85 24.76 -29.40
C MET A 1 -15.77 23.68 -29.46
N ILE A 2 -14.67 23.81 -30.21
CA ILE A 2 -13.57 22.81 -30.16
C ILE A 2 -12.80 22.89 -28.83
N SER A 3 -12.45 24.11 -28.39
CA SER A 3 -11.72 24.35 -27.14
C SER A 3 -12.46 23.89 -25.89
N ASP A 4 -13.81 23.92 -25.89
CA ASP A 4 -14.60 23.49 -24.74
C ASP A 4 -14.62 21.95 -24.67
N ALA A 5 -14.77 21.28 -25.81
CA ALA A 5 -14.81 19.82 -25.89
C ALA A 5 -13.50 19.16 -25.43
N GLU A 6 -12.36 19.76 -25.75
CA GLU A 6 -11.04 19.29 -25.30
C GLU A 6 -10.86 19.44 -23.78
N GLN A 7 -11.32 20.56 -23.21
CA GLN A 7 -11.24 20.81 -21.77
C GLN A 7 -12.12 19.85 -20.95
N TYR A 8 -13.33 19.53 -21.43
CA TYR A 8 -14.18 18.53 -20.79
C TYR A 8 -13.56 17.13 -20.87
N ALA A 9 -12.96 16.77 -22.01
CA ALA A 9 -12.29 15.47 -22.17
C ALA A 9 -11.10 15.29 -21.21
N GLU A 10 -10.28 16.32 -21.00
CA GLU A 10 -9.16 16.26 -20.04
C GLU A 10 -9.65 16.19 -18.58
N SER A 11 -10.67 16.97 -18.23
CA SER A 11 -11.23 16.98 -16.88
C SER A 11 -11.90 15.64 -16.53
N ASP A 12 -12.65 15.06 -17.46
CA ASP A 12 -13.31 13.77 -17.26
C ASP A 12 -12.27 12.65 -17.09
N LYS A 13 -11.20 12.68 -17.91
CA LYS A 13 -10.09 11.74 -17.78
C LYS A 13 -9.39 11.87 -16.44
N ALA A 14 -9.08 13.09 -16.00
CA ALA A 14 -8.43 13.33 -14.70
C ALA A 14 -9.30 12.84 -13.53
N CYS A 15 -10.63 13.02 -13.63
CA CYS A 15 -11.57 12.50 -12.63
C CYS A 15 -11.61 10.97 -12.62
N HIS A 16 -11.62 10.34 -13.80
CA HIS A 16 -11.56 8.89 -13.94
C HIS A 16 -10.29 8.29 -13.34
N ASP A 17 -9.13 8.82 -13.72
CA ASP A 17 -7.82 8.38 -13.25
C ASP A 17 -7.72 8.54 -11.72
N LEU A 18 -8.26 9.63 -11.17
CA LEU A 18 -8.32 9.85 -9.73
C LEU A 18 -9.17 8.78 -9.03
N ILE A 19 -10.36 8.48 -9.55
CA ILE A 19 -11.26 7.46 -8.97
C ILE A 19 -10.62 6.07 -9.02
N GLU A 20 -9.93 5.72 -10.11
CA GLU A 20 -9.24 4.45 -10.22
C GLU A 20 -8.14 4.32 -9.16
N GLU A 21 -7.29 5.33 -9.03
CA GLU A 21 -6.21 5.31 -8.03
C GLU A 21 -6.74 5.36 -6.59
N LEU A 22 -7.87 6.04 -6.34
CA LEU A 22 -8.56 6.00 -5.04
C LEU A 22 -9.00 4.58 -4.68
N ASN A 23 -9.71 3.91 -5.59
CA ASN A 23 -10.17 2.54 -5.38
C ASN A 23 -9.00 1.57 -5.19
N ARG A 24 -7.93 1.76 -5.95
CA ARG A 24 -6.69 0.99 -5.81
C ARG A 24 -6.03 1.21 -4.47
N GLY A 25 -5.95 2.46 -4.01
CA GLY A 25 -5.38 2.84 -2.72
C GLY A 25 -6.09 2.14 -1.56
N GLU A 26 -7.42 2.12 -1.60
CA GLU A 26 -8.25 1.46 -0.59
C GLU A 26 -8.04 -0.07 -0.58
N SER A 27 -7.99 -0.69 -1.76
CA SER A 27 -7.70 -2.12 -1.89
C SER A 27 -6.34 -2.46 -1.28
N ILE A 28 -5.30 -1.67 -1.58
CA ILE A 28 -3.95 -1.90 -1.05
C ILE A 28 -3.88 -1.70 0.45
N CYS A 29 -4.58 -0.71 1.00
CA CYS A 29 -4.68 -0.54 2.46
C CYS A 29 -5.29 -1.79 3.10
N THR A 30 -6.46 -2.20 2.61
CA THR A 30 -7.19 -3.36 3.14
C THR A 30 -6.38 -4.66 3.07
N ASP A 31 -5.76 -4.93 1.92
CA ASP A 31 -4.98 -6.16 1.72
C ASP A 31 -3.70 -6.18 2.57
N THR A 32 -3.05 -5.02 2.72
CA THR A 32 -1.86 -4.88 3.56
C THR A 32 -2.22 -5.08 5.04
N GLU A 33 -3.30 -4.46 5.52
CA GLU A 33 -3.76 -4.64 6.90
C GLU A 33 -4.13 -6.08 7.22
N LYS A 34 -4.83 -6.77 6.30
CA LYS A 34 -5.14 -8.20 6.44
C LYS A 34 -3.87 -9.03 6.57
N ALA A 35 -2.94 -8.88 5.64
CA ALA A 35 -1.67 -9.63 5.68
C ALA A 35 -0.88 -9.32 6.96
N MET A 36 -0.85 -8.07 7.41
CA MET A 36 -0.16 -7.70 8.65
C MET A 36 -0.80 -8.31 9.89
N ASN A 37 -2.13 -8.48 9.90
CA ASN A 37 -2.84 -9.15 10.98
C ASN A 37 -2.60 -10.67 10.97
N GLU A 38 -2.54 -11.30 9.79
CA GLU A 38 -2.25 -12.73 9.63
C GLU A 38 -0.84 -13.09 10.13
N PHE A 39 0.15 -12.27 9.83
CA PHE A 39 1.55 -12.51 10.20
C PHE A 39 2.01 -11.76 11.45
N LYS A 40 1.09 -11.15 12.22
CA LYS A 40 1.38 -10.17 13.29
C LYS A 40 2.46 -10.61 14.29
N ASP A 41 2.53 -11.90 14.62
CA ASP A 41 3.45 -12.47 15.61
C ASP A 41 4.85 -12.73 15.02
N GLN A 42 4.98 -12.70 13.70
CA GLN A 42 6.23 -12.90 12.96
C GLN A 42 6.82 -11.59 12.43
N LEU A 43 6.06 -10.50 12.46
CA LEU A 43 6.49 -9.19 11.97
C LEU A 43 7.53 -8.56 12.92
N ASP A 44 8.55 -7.92 12.34
CA ASP A 44 9.41 -7.01 13.08
C ASP A 44 8.61 -5.77 13.51
N ALA A 45 8.72 -5.37 14.78
CA ALA A 45 7.94 -4.26 15.33
C ALA A 45 8.22 -2.92 14.63
N THR A 46 9.49 -2.65 14.29
CA THR A 46 9.91 -1.40 13.65
C THR A 46 9.37 -1.31 12.22
N GLU A 47 9.50 -2.41 11.47
CA GLU A 47 8.99 -2.47 10.10
C GLU A 47 7.46 -2.50 10.05
N LYS A 48 6.81 -3.16 11.03
CA LYS A 48 5.35 -3.13 11.20
C LYS A 48 4.86 -1.71 11.40
N GLU A 49 5.44 -0.95 12.33
CA GLU A 49 5.06 0.45 12.57
C GLU A 49 5.23 1.31 11.31
N LYS A 50 6.33 1.11 10.57
CA LYS A 50 6.57 1.81 9.31
C LYS A 50 5.47 1.53 8.28
N VAL A 51 5.10 0.27 8.06
CA VAL A 51 4.04 -0.10 7.10
C VAL A 51 2.68 0.41 7.58
N MET A 52 2.36 0.29 8.86
CA MET A 52 1.10 0.82 9.43
C MET A 52 0.98 2.34 9.20
N LYS A 53 2.07 3.08 9.37
CA LYS A 53 2.09 4.52 9.11
C LYS A 53 1.80 4.83 7.63
N LEU A 54 2.44 4.12 6.70
CA LEU A 54 2.23 4.31 5.27
C LEU A 54 0.81 3.98 4.83
N VAL A 55 0.24 2.89 5.37
CA VAL A 55 -1.17 2.53 5.15
C VAL A 55 -2.10 3.64 5.65
N GLY A 56 -1.86 4.16 6.86
CA GLY A 56 -2.64 5.27 7.41
C GLY A 56 -2.56 6.54 6.56
N GLU A 57 -1.36 6.89 6.10
CA GLU A 57 -1.15 8.02 5.18
C GLU A 57 -1.87 7.83 3.84
N LEU A 58 -1.82 6.62 3.28
CA LEU A 58 -2.51 6.27 2.03
C LEU A 58 -4.03 6.36 2.19
N HIS A 59 -4.59 5.81 3.26
CA HIS A 59 -6.02 5.87 3.55
C HIS A 59 -6.48 7.31 3.78
N GLU A 60 -5.71 8.13 4.51
CA GLU A 60 -6.03 9.55 4.69
C GLU A 60 -5.98 10.32 3.35
N LEU A 61 -4.98 10.03 2.51
CA LEU A 61 -4.85 10.65 1.19
C LEU A 61 -6.02 10.25 0.28
N ALA A 62 -6.43 8.98 0.30
CA ALA A 62 -7.58 8.49 -0.44
C ALA A 62 -8.89 9.14 0.05
N ALA A 63 -9.11 9.18 1.36
CA ALA A 63 -10.28 9.84 1.95
C ALA A 63 -10.36 11.33 1.59
N LYS A 64 -9.22 12.04 1.54
CA LYS A 64 -9.13 13.44 1.08
C LYS A 64 -9.52 13.57 -0.39
N GLY A 65 -8.95 12.73 -1.27
CA GLY A 65 -9.27 12.74 -2.69
C GLY A 65 -10.74 12.46 -2.97
N GLN A 66 -11.33 11.48 -2.28
CA GLN A 66 -12.74 11.11 -2.44
C GLN A 66 -13.70 12.19 -1.92
N ALA A 67 -13.34 12.90 -0.84
CA ALA A 67 -14.13 14.03 -0.35
C ALA A 67 -13.99 15.29 -1.23
N GLY A 68 -13.17 15.26 -2.29
CA GLY A 68 -12.78 16.44 -3.05
C GLY A 68 -12.04 17.48 -2.19
N LYS A 69 -11.47 17.04 -1.06
CA LYS A 69 -10.79 17.90 -0.09
C LYS A 69 -9.30 17.89 -0.36
N GLY A 70 -8.78 19.05 -0.76
CA GLY A 70 -7.38 19.22 -1.09
C GLY A 70 -7.08 18.92 -2.56
N SER A 71 -5.96 19.45 -3.04
CA SER A 71 -5.48 19.25 -4.42
C SER A 71 -4.85 17.87 -4.59
N VAL A 72 -5.57 16.81 -4.19
CA VAL A 72 -5.14 15.42 -4.34
C VAL A 72 -5.26 15.03 -5.81
N THR A 73 -4.19 14.49 -6.37
CA THR A 73 -4.15 14.04 -7.76
C THR A 73 -3.94 12.52 -7.82
N ALA A 74 -4.33 11.91 -8.94
CA ALA A 74 -4.11 10.48 -9.18
C ALA A 74 -2.63 10.08 -8.95
N ASN A 75 -1.69 10.90 -9.42
CA ASN A 75 -0.25 10.67 -9.21
C ASN A 75 0.15 10.63 -7.73
N GLN A 76 -0.40 11.50 -6.87
CA GLN A 76 -0.07 11.49 -5.44
C GLN A 76 -0.51 10.18 -4.77
N ILE A 77 -1.71 9.71 -5.10
CA ILE A 77 -2.23 8.44 -4.57
C ILE A 77 -1.39 7.29 -5.09
N TRP A 78 -1.08 7.28 -6.39
CA TRP A 78 -0.25 6.26 -7.02
C TRP A 78 1.17 6.17 -6.42
N GLU A 79 1.81 7.30 -6.15
CA GLU A 79 3.14 7.33 -5.49
C GLU A 79 3.05 6.74 -4.08
N LYS A 80 2.02 7.10 -3.32
CA LYS A 80 1.81 6.58 -1.97
C LYS A 80 1.43 5.09 -1.98
N ILE A 81 0.69 4.62 -2.98
CA ILE A 81 0.44 3.19 -3.22
C ILE A 81 1.77 2.46 -3.42
N LYS A 82 2.64 2.96 -4.30
CA LYS A 82 3.94 2.33 -4.56
C LYS A 82 4.81 2.25 -3.31
N GLU A 83 4.87 3.34 -2.55
CA GLU A 83 5.63 3.38 -1.30
C GLU A 83 5.11 2.33 -0.30
N THR A 84 3.77 2.26 -0.13
CA THR A 84 3.11 1.30 0.76
C THR A 84 3.38 -0.14 0.33
N GLN A 85 3.25 -0.44 -0.97
CA GLN A 85 3.52 -1.77 -1.53
C GLN A 85 5.00 -2.17 -1.38
N GLN A 86 5.94 -1.25 -1.62
CA GLN A 86 7.36 -1.54 -1.47
C GLN A 86 7.71 -1.83 -0.01
N ALA A 87 7.16 -1.07 0.92
CA ALA A 87 7.36 -1.29 2.35
C ALA A 87 6.75 -2.62 2.81
N SER A 88 5.53 -2.94 2.38
CA SER A 88 4.87 -4.20 2.73
C SER A 88 5.62 -5.42 2.18
N LEU A 89 6.06 -5.38 0.92
CA LEU A 89 6.90 -6.42 0.34
C LEU A 89 8.21 -6.61 1.12
N GLY A 90 8.87 -5.52 1.51
CA GLY A 90 10.10 -5.58 2.31
C GLY A 90 9.88 -6.22 3.69
N LEU A 91 8.77 -5.89 4.35
CA LEU A 91 8.35 -6.48 5.63
C LEU A 91 8.15 -7.99 5.49
N PHE A 92 7.33 -8.45 4.53
CA PHE A 92 7.03 -9.86 4.37
C PHE A 92 8.23 -10.69 3.87
N GLN A 93 9.11 -10.11 3.05
CA GLN A 93 10.37 -10.76 2.68
C GLN A 93 11.25 -11.06 3.90
N LYS A 94 11.32 -10.15 4.87
CA LYS A 94 12.08 -10.37 6.11
C LYS A 94 11.46 -11.46 6.98
N VAL A 95 10.13 -11.47 7.09
CA VAL A 95 9.36 -12.52 7.79
C VAL A 95 9.67 -13.90 7.20
N TYR A 96 9.57 -14.02 5.88
CA TYR A 96 9.85 -15.28 5.19
C TYR A 96 11.30 -15.76 5.40
N LYS A 97 12.27 -14.84 5.28
CA LYS A 97 13.69 -15.16 5.53
C LYS A 97 13.95 -15.61 6.97
N LYS A 98 13.33 -14.95 7.96
CA LYS A 98 13.47 -15.30 9.37
C LYS A 98 12.88 -16.69 9.67
N CYS A 99 11.65 -16.94 9.20
CA CYS A 99 10.96 -18.21 9.39
C CYS A 99 11.70 -19.39 8.74
N ASN A 100 12.31 -19.17 7.56
CA ASN A 100 13.09 -20.20 6.88
C ASN A 100 14.43 -20.51 7.60
N ALA A 101 15.10 -19.48 8.14
CA ALA A 101 16.33 -19.66 8.92
C ALA A 101 16.11 -20.40 10.25
N GLU A 102 14.98 -20.16 10.90
CA GLU A 102 14.57 -20.87 12.13
C GLU A 102 14.24 -22.35 11.84
N ASN A 103 13.61 -22.65 10.70
CA ASN A 103 13.35 -24.03 10.27
C ASN A 103 14.65 -24.82 9.98
N THR A 104 15.59 -24.25 9.22
CA THR A 104 16.86 -24.92 8.89
C THR A 104 17.74 -25.15 10.13
N SER A 105 17.73 -24.22 11.09
CA SER A 105 18.51 -24.35 12.33
C SER A 105 17.98 -25.47 13.23
N SER A 106 16.66 -25.66 13.26
CA SER A 106 16.01 -26.71 14.06
C SER A 106 16.31 -28.12 13.53
N GLU A 107 16.40 -28.29 12.21
CA GLU A 107 16.69 -29.57 11.57
C GLU A 107 18.16 -30.03 11.76
N SER A 108 19.11 -29.09 11.89
CA SER A 108 20.53 -29.41 12.07
C SER A 108 20.87 -29.86 13.50
N THR A 109 20.09 -29.45 14.51
CA THR A 109 20.33 -29.82 15.91
C THR A 109 19.82 -31.23 16.26
N LEU A 110 18.87 -31.77 15.49
CA LEU A 110 18.26 -33.08 15.72
C LEU A 110 19.00 -34.26 15.07
N ARG A 111 20.19 -34.03 14.48
CA ARG A 111 20.92 -35.01 13.68
C ARG A 111 22.21 -35.55 14.32
N TRP A 112 22.17 -35.82 15.63
CA TRP A 112 23.24 -36.50 16.37
C TRP A 112 22.69 -37.71 17.13
#